data_AF-A0A1H9CD66-F1
#
_entry.id   AF-A0A1H9CD66-F1
#
_cell.length_a   1.000
_cell.length_b   1.000
_cell.length_c   1.000
_cell.angle_alpha   90.00
_cell.angle_beta   90.00
_cell.angle_gamma   90.00
#
_symmetry.space_group_name_H-M   'P 1'
#
loop_
_entity.id
_entity.type
_entity.pdbx_description
1 polymer ?
#
loop_
_entity_poly.entity_id
_entity_poly.type
_entity_poly.pdbx_seq_one_letter_code
_entity_poly.pdbx_strand_id
1 'polypeptide(L)'
;MDWNNVLWALLAALVIALVATALAWVQGVRRKRVHAALVRDAVARMCAQRPDRPGRLTRLTRDVVDVLLRQEAGADLLDSGERPAEAERLLSNAADTALLVSADGATTPRSPGRRRVEPDDSVWHRPGRVPRIAGHPELAQLCTRLRRTTERRIARARLVVGQAEQLGEPEDADCRARLRAGFDKGTAGLLEADELAAAGHVLAALQAIAQLELPVAEEGVPGQADVPELRAQTNALAKLALRHRAALDAHRQVVMVLPPEVGR
;
A
#
# COMPACT_ATOMS: atom_id res chain seq x y z
N MET A 1 34.99 59.68 1.35
CA MET A 1 34.38 58.41 1.80
C MET A 1 34.95 58.14 3.17
N ASP A 2 34.15 58.37 4.22
CA ASP A 2 34.65 58.38 5.60
C ASP A 2 35.06 56.98 6.04
N TRP A 3 36.35 56.79 6.28
CA TRP A 3 36.96 55.53 6.72
C TRP A 3 36.26 54.92 7.94
N ASN A 4 35.74 55.77 8.83
CA ASN A 4 35.00 55.37 10.02
C ASN A 4 33.72 54.60 9.66
N ASN A 5 32.98 55.05 8.64
CA ASN A 5 31.74 54.40 8.21
C ASN A 5 32.00 53.01 7.59
N VAL A 6 33.13 52.86 6.88
CA VAL A 6 33.56 51.56 6.34
C VAL A 6 33.94 50.61 7.48
N LEU A 7 34.63 51.10 8.51
CA LEU A 7 35.03 50.29 9.67
C LEU A 7 33.83 49.82 10.50
N TRP A 8 32.83 50.68 10.71
CA TRP A 8 31.56 50.30 11.36
C TRP A 8 30.75 49.31 10.54
N ALA A 9 30.71 49.47 9.20
CA ALA A 9 30.04 48.52 8.32
C ALA A 9 30.71 47.13 8.37
N LEU A 10 32.05 47.07 8.40
CA LEU A 10 32.80 45.82 8.54
C LEU A 10 32.57 45.16 9.89
N LEU A 11 32.57 45.92 10.99
CA LEU A 11 32.23 45.43 12.33
C LEU A 11 30.81 44.88 12.40
N ALA A 12 29.83 45.61 11.85
CA ALA A 12 28.45 45.16 11.80
C ALA A 12 28.31 43.86 10.99
N ALA A 13 28.97 43.77 9.83
CA ALA A 13 28.97 42.56 9.00
C ALA A 13 29.60 41.36 9.74
N LEU A 14 30.72 41.57 10.45
CA LEU A 14 31.37 40.54 11.26
C LEU A 14 30.46 40.03 12.38
N VAL A 15 29.81 40.95 13.11
CA VAL A 15 28.87 40.59 14.18
C VAL A 15 27.68 39.80 13.62
N ILE A 16 27.10 40.23 12.51
CA ILE A 16 26.01 39.50 11.85
C ILE A 16 26.46 38.10 11.43
N ALA A 17 27.65 37.96 10.83
CA ALA A 17 28.19 36.67 10.41
C ALA A 17 28.43 35.72 11.61
N LEU A 18 28.95 36.24 12.73
CA LEU A 18 29.14 35.47 13.96
C LEU A 18 27.82 35.03 14.58
N VAL A 19 26.81 35.90 14.62
CA VAL A 19 25.48 35.55 15.13
C VAL A 19 24.81 34.53 14.22
N ALA A 20 24.89 34.70 12.89
CA ALA A 20 24.32 33.77 11.93
C ALA A 20 24.97 32.38 12.02
N THR A 21 26.29 32.30 12.13
CA THR A 21 27.02 31.04 12.30
C THR A 21 26.72 30.38 13.64
N ALA A 22 26.65 31.12 14.74
CA ALA A 22 26.27 30.60 16.06
C ALA A 22 24.84 30.02 16.05
N LEU A 23 23.87 30.75 15.47
CA LEU A 23 22.49 30.28 15.33
C LEU A 23 22.40 29.04 14.44
N ALA A 24 23.12 29.02 13.31
CA ALA A 24 23.18 27.87 12.42
C ALA A 24 23.74 26.63 13.13
N TRP A 25 24.76 26.80 13.98
CA TRP A 25 25.36 25.71 14.74
C TRP A 25 24.39 25.16 15.79
N VAL A 26 23.73 26.02 16.56
CA VAL A 26 22.71 25.61 17.55
C VAL A 26 21.55 24.89 16.88
N GLN A 27 21.05 25.41 15.76
CA GLN A 27 20.02 24.74 14.97
C GLN A 27 20.51 23.41 14.41
N GLY A 28 21.75 23.33 13.94
CA GLY A 28 22.39 22.10 13.47
C GLY A 28 22.47 21.03 14.56
N VAL A 29 22.92 21.39 15.76
CA VAL A 29 22.98 20.47 16.91
C VAL A 29 21.58 20.02 17.33
N ARG A 30 20.61 20.93 17.41
CA ARG A 30 19.21 20.57 17.73
C ARG A 30 18.63 19.61 16.69
N ARG A 31 18.82 19.88 15.40
CA ARG A 31 18.38 19.00 14.31
C ARG A 31 19.03 17.63 14.38
N LYS A 32 20.34 17.55 14.66
CA LYS A 32 21.04 16.27 14.86
C LYS A 32 20.46 15.47 16.01
N ARG A 33 20.19 16.10 17.16
CA ARG A 33 19.58 15.44 18.33
C ARG A 33 18.17 14.94 18.04
N VAL A 34 17.34 15.76 17.41
CA VAL A 34 15.96 15.38 17.03
C VAL A 34 15.99 14.24 16.01
N HIS A 35 16.87 14.32 15.01
CA HIS A 35 17.04 13.25 14.03
C HIS A 35 17.47 11.94 14.69
N ALA A 36 18.47 11.96 15.57
CA ALA A 36 18.90 10.77 16.30
C ALA A 36 17.77 10.17 17.16
N ALA A 37 16.99 11.02 17.84
CA ALA A 37 15.83 10.57 18.60
C ALA A 37 14.75 9.92 17.72
N LEU A 38 14.48 10.48 16.54
CA LEU A 38 13.52 9.92 15.57
C LEU A 38 14.01 8.59 15.00
N VAL A 39 15.29 8.47 14.68
CA VAL A 39 15.90 7.22 14.17
C VAL A 39 15.83 6.13 15.25
N ARG A 40 16.18 6.46 16.49
CA ARG A 40 16.10 5.52 17.61
C ARG A 40 14.67 5.05 17.89
N ASP A 41 13.70 5.97 17.92
CA ASP A 41 12.28 5.62 18.07
C ASP A 41 11.79 4.74 16.92
N ALA A 42 12.17 5.07 15.69
CA ALA A 42 11.80 4.31 14.51
C ALA A 42 12.35 2.86 14.56
N VAL A 43 13.63 2.67 14.89
CA VAL A 43 14.19 1.32 15.01
C VAL A 43 13.57 0.56 16.19
N ALA A 44 13.37 1.20 17.34
CA ALA A 44 12.71 0.56 18.47
C ALA A 44 11.31 0.04 18.11
N ARG A 45 10.53 0.82 17.35
CA ARG A 45 9.21 0.39 16.83
C ARG A 45 9.33 -0.74 15.84
N MET A 46 10.28 -0.68 14.90
CA MET A 46 10.52 -1.77 13.94
C MET A 46 10.96 -3.06 14.64
N CYS A 47 11.78 -2.98 15.68
CA CYS A 47 12.19 -4.11 16.51
C CYS A 47 11.02 -4.75 17.26
N ALA A 48 10.14 -3.89 17.82
CA ALA A 48 8.95 -4.30 18.55
C ALA A 48 7.85 -4.86 17.64
N GLN A 49 7.85 -4.47 16.36
CA GLN A 49 6.92 -4.96 15.36
C GLN A 49 7.12 -6.46 15.17
N ARG A 50 6.10 -7.24 15.53
CA ARG A 50 6.15 -8.69 15.31
C ARG A 50 5.64 -9.03 13.90
N PRO A 51 6.25 -10.00 13.20
CA PRO A 51 5.81 -10.42 11.87
C PRO A 51 4.36 -10.91 11.85
N ASP A 52 3.96 -11.66 12.88
CA ASP A 52 2.62 -12.24 13.07
C ASP A 52 1.52 -11.22 13.38
N ARG A 53 1.86 -9.93 13.53
CA ARG A 53 0.91 -8.86 13.84
C ARG A 53 0.99 -7.72 12.82
N PRO A 54 0.62 -7.96 11.55
CA PRO A 54 0.62 -6.91 10.54
C PRO A 54 -0.21 -5.70 10.97
N GLY A 55 0.21 -4.53 10.50
CA GLY A 55 -0.52 -3.28 10.67
C GLY A 55 -1.97 -3.39 10.17
N ARG A 56 -2.84 -2.48 10.65
CA ARG A 56 -4.27 -2.55 10.35
C ARG A 56 -4.56 -2.40 8.86
N LEU A 57 -3.91 -1.45 8.18
CA LEU A 57 -4.08 -1.27 6.73
C LEU A 57 -3.52 -2.44 5.95
N THR A 58 -2.38 -2.99 6.36
CA THR A 58 -1.77 -4.17 5.70
C THR A 58 -2.68 -5.38 5.79
N ARG A 59 -3.29 -5.63 6.96
CA ARG A 59 -4.31 -6.67 7.12
C ARG A 59 -5.53 -6.43 6.24
N LEU A 60 -6.06 -5.21 6.26
CA LEU A 60 -7.22 -4.86 5.44
C LEU A 60 -6.94 -5.02 3.95
N THR A 61 -5.75 -4.66 3.46
CA THR A 61 -5.34 -4.91 2.08
C THR A 61 -5.34 -6.40 1.76
N ARG A 62 -4.75 -7.23 2.62
CA ARG A 62 -4.73 -8.70 2.47
C ARG A 62 -6.16 -9.25 2.39
N ASP A 63 -7.02 -8.87 3.33
CA ASP A 63 -8.40 -9.35 3.37
C ASP A 63 -9.19 -8.95 2.11
N VAL A 64 -9.01 -7.73 1.61
CA VAL A 64 -9.64 -7.26 0.37
C VAL A 64 -9.12 -8.02 -0.86
N VAL A 65 -7.82 -8.33 -0.92
CA VAL A 65 -7.25 -9.13 -2.02
C VAL A 65 -7.77 -10.58 -1.97
N ASP A 66 -7.92 -11.15 -0.78
CA ASP A 66 -8.51 -12.48 -0.61
C ASP A 66 -9.97 -12.52 -1.07
N VAL A 67 -10.74 -11.43 -0.88
CA VAL A 67 -12.08 -11.29 -1.45
C VAL A 67 -12.04 -11.25 -2.98
N LEU A 68 -11.12 -10.48 -3.58
CA LEU A 68 -10.96 -10.43 -5.04
C LEU A 68 -10.64 -11.82 -5.63
N LEU A 69 -9.79 -12.60 -4.95
CA LEU A 69 -9.48 -13.98 -5.35
C LEU A 69 -10.69 -14.90 -5.29
N ARG A 70 -11.50 -14.81 -4.23
CA ARG A 70 -12.75 -15.58 -4.13
C ARG A 70 -13.76 -15.18 -5.20
N GLN A 71 -13.85 -13.89 -5.52
CA GLN A 71 -14.71 -13.40 -6.59
C GLN A 71 -14.26 -13.89 -7.97
N GLU A 72 -12.96 -13.90 -8.24
CA GLU A 72 -12.42 -14.47 -9.47
C GLU A 72 -12.74 -15.97 -9.54
N ALA A 73 -12.37 -16.75 -8.51
CA ALA A 73 -12.68 -18.19 -8.46
C ALA A 73 -14.18 -18.49 -8.64
N GLY A 74 -15.06 -17.67 -8.04
CA GLY A 74 -16.51 -17.77 -8.25
C GLY A 74 -16.93 -17.47 -9.69
N ALA A 75 -16.31 -16.47 -10.33
CA ALA A 75 -16.54 -16.15 -11.74
C ALA A 75 -16.05 -17.27 -12.68
N ASP A 76 -14.93 -17.93 -12.39
CA ASP A 76 -14.44 -19.10 -13.14
C ASP A 76 -15.44 -20.27 -13.08
N LEU A 77 -16.00 -20.55 -11.90
CA LEU A 77 -17.01 -21.59 -11.73
C LEU A 77 -18.32 -21.22 -12.43
N LEU A 78 -18.72 -19.95 -12.41
CA LEU A 78 -19.88 -19.48 -13.18
C LEU A 78 -19.66 -19.64 -14.69
N ASP A 79 -18.49 -19.28 -15.20
CA ASP A 79 -18.16 -19.31 -16.63
C ASP A 79 -18.07 -20.75 -17.17
N SER A 80 -17.49 -21.66 -16.37
CA SER A 80 -17.42 -23.08 -16.71
C SER A 80 -18.75 -23.83 -16.54
N GLY A 81 -19.70 -23.27 -15.79
CA GLY A 81 -20.93 -23.96 -15.39
C GLY A 81 -20.70 -25.11 -14.39
N GLU A 82 -19.46 -25.28 -13.90
CA GLU A 82 -19.10 -26.32 -12.96
C GLU A 82 -19.45 -25.92 -11.53
N ARG A 83 -19.98 -26.87 -10.75
CA ARG A 83 -20.24 -26.71 -9.31
C ARG A 83 -20.98 -25.40 -8.97
N PRO A 84 -22.19 -25.17 -9.51
CA PRO A 84 -22.91 -23.90 -9.37
C PRO A 84 -23.19 -23.51 -7.91
N ALA A 85 -23.38 -24.50 -7.03
CA ALA A 85 -23.56 -24.26 -5.59
C ALA A 85 -22.28 -23.71 -4.90
N GLU A 86 -21.10 -24.04 -5.40
CA GLU A 86 -19.83 -23.52 -4.90
C GLU A 86 -19.58 -22.11 -5.41
N ALA A 87 -19.85 -21.86 -6.70
CA ALA A 87 -19.85 -20.51 -7.29
C ALA A 87 -20.75 -19.57 -6.47
N GLU A 88 -21.96 -20.01 -6.12
CA GLU A 88 -22.89 -19.23 -5.31
C GLU A 88 -22.33 -18.88 -3.93
N ARG A 89 -21.71 -19.85 -3.24
CA ARG A 89 -21.12 -19.64 -1.92
C ARG A 89 -20.00 -18.61 -1.94
N LEU A 90 -19.14 -18.65 -2.96
CA LEU A 90 -18.03 -17.73 -3.12
C LEU A 90 -18.51 -16.31 -3.41
N LEU A 91 -19.55 -16.16 -4.24
CA LEU A 91 -20.03 -14.85 -4.70
C LEU A 91 -21.02 -14.20 -3.74
N SER A 92 -21.86 -14.98 -3.07
CA SER A 92 -22.94 -14.49 -2.20
C SER A 92 -22.54 -14.36 -0.72
N ASN A 93 -21.26 -14.42 -0.39
CA ASN A 93 -20.78 -14.28 0.98
C ASN A 93 -21.02 -12.88 1.56
N ALA A 94 -21.96 -12.77 2.50
CA ALA A 94 -22.30 -11.50 3.16
C ALA A 94 -21.14 -10.90 3.98
N ALA A 95 -20.27 -11.74 4.55
CA ALA A 95 -19.11 -11.27 5.30
C ALA A 95 -18.11 -10.53 4.38
N ASP A 96 -17.94 -11.01 3.16
CA ASP A 96 -17.08 -10.36 2.16
C ASP A 96 -17.65 -8.99 1.77
N THR A 97 -18.96 -8.87 1.54
CA THR A 97 -19.61 -7.57 1.30
C THR A 97 -19.42 -6.61 2.46
N ALA A 98 -19.68 -7.07 3.68
CA ALA A 98 -19.54 -6.23 4.88
C ALA A 98 -18.10 -5.75 5.06
N LEU A 99 -17.11 -6.62 4.81
CA LEU A 99 -15.69 -6.28 4.81
C LEU A 99 -15.38 -5.21 3.75
N LEU A 100 -15.83 -5.38 2.51
CA LEU A 100 -15.56 -4.42 1.42
C LEU A 100 -16.19 -3.04 1.69
N VAL A 101 -17.43 -2.99 2.17
CA VAL A 101 -18.11 -1.74 2.55
C VAL A 101 -17.38 -1.08 3.73
N SER A 102 -16.98 -1.87 4.72
CA SER A 102 -16.19 -1.37 5.86
C SER A 102 -14.82 -0.87 5.43
N ALA A 103 -14.17 -1.55 4.49
CA ALA A 103 -12.90 -1.16 3.92
C ALA A 103 -13.02 0.17 3.18
N ASP A 104 -14.05 0.33 2.33
CA ASP A 104 -14.32 1.59 1.64
C ASP A 104 -14.59 2.73 2.63
N GLY A 105 -15.43 2.50 3.63
CA GLY A 105 -15.73 3.50 4.68
C GLY A 105 -14.51 3.87 5.53
N ALA A 106 -13.63 2.92 5.85
CA ALA A 106 -12.42 3.14 6.63
C ALA A 106 -11.31 3.85 5.83
N THR A 107 -11.32 3.73 4.50
CA THR A 107 -10.23 4.21 3.64
C THR A 107 -10.61 5.38 2.75
N THR A 108 -11.90 5.71 2.62
CA THR A 108 -12.35 6.87 1.86
C THR A 108 -11.81 8.16 2.50
N PRO A 109 -11.09 9.00 1.73
CA PRO A 109 -10.63 10.29 2.24
C PRO A 109 -11.82 11.20 2.53
N ARG A 110 -11.83 11.83 3.71
CA ARG A 110 -12.91 12.70 4.18
C ARG A 110 -13.00 14.06 3.46
N SER A 111 -12.06 14.38 2.57
CA SER A 111 -12.06 15.66 1.87
C SER A 111 -12.90 15.63 0.60
N PRO A 112 -13.98 16.43 0.52
CA PRO A 112 -14.71 16.64 -0.73
C PRO A 112 -13.90 17.61 -1.59
N GLY A 113 -13.55 17.26 -2.83
CA GLY A 113 -12.94 18.31 -3.66
C GLY A 113 -12.34 17.95 -5.02
N ARG A 114 -12.12 16.68 -5.35
CA ARG A 114 -11.73 16.32 -6.74
C ARG A 114 -12.81 15.45 -7.35
N ARG A 115 -13.34 15.89 -8.51
CA ARG A 115 -14.00 15.00 -9.47
C ARG A 115 -13.04 13.84 -9.72
N ARG A 116 -13.30 12.69 -9.10
CA ARG A 116 -12.60 11.46 -9.44
C ARG A 116 -13.09 11.09 -10.83
N VAL A 117 -12.16 10.86 -11.75
CA VAL A 117 -12.49 10.21 -13.01
C VAL A 117 -13.07 8.85 -12.65
N GLU A 118 -14.30 8.60 -13.08
CA GLU A 118 -14.96 7.32 -12.86
C GLU A 118 -14.20 6.26 -13.67
N PRO A 119 -13.82 5.12 -13.07
CA PRO A 119 -13.10 4.10 -13.81
C PRO A 119 -14.03 3.43 -14.83
N ASP A 120 -13.47 3.08 -15.99
CA ASP A 120 -14.21 2.48 -17.10
C ASP A 120 -14.45 0.98 -16.89
N ASP A 121 -15.69 0.61 -16.56
CA ASP A 121 -16.12 -0.77 -16.33
C ASP A 121 -16.74 -1.42 -17.59
N SER A 122 -16.63 -0.80 -18.77
CA SER A 122 -17.23 -1.30 -20.02
C SER A 122 -16.78 -2.74 -20.39
N VAL A 123 -15.62 -3.17 -19.91
CA VAL A 123 -15.12 -4.55 -20.08
C VAL A 123 -16.00 -5.61 -19.41
N TRP A 124 -16.73 -5.24 -18.36
CA TRP A 124 -17.62 -6.14 -17.60
C TRP A 124 -19.08 -6.11 -18.06
N HIS A 125 -19.47 -5.10 -18.83
CA HIS A 125 -20.84 -4.97 -19.33
C HIS A 125 -21.09 -5.67 -20.68
N ARG A 126 -20.24 -6.63 -21.05
CA ARG A 126 -20.38 -7.39 -22.30
C ARG A 126 -21.45 -8.48 -22.15
N PRO A 127 -22.53 -8.46 -22.96
CA PRO A 127 -23.59 -9.47 -22.87
C PRO A 127 -23.05 -10.89 -23.04
N GLY A 128 -23.59 -11.84 -22.26
CA GLY A 128 -23.27 -13.26 -22.36
C GLY A 128 -21.88 -13.68 -21.87
N ARG A 129 -21.04 -12.74 -21.43
CA ARG A 129 -19.71 -13.03 -20.87
C ARG A 129 -19.71 -12.81 -19.36
N VAL A 130 -19.19 -13.78 -18.61
CA VAL A 130 -19.02 -13.62 -17.17
C VAL A 130 -17.95 -12.55 -16.91
N PRO A 131 -18.24 -11.52 -16.09
CA PRO A 131 -17.24 -10.54 -15.65
C PRO A 131 -16.05 -11.22 -14.97
N ARG A 132 -14.82 -10.82 -15.32
CA ARG A 132 -13.57 -11.35 -14.74
C ARG A 132 -12.74 -10.20 -14.19
N ILE A 133 -12.25 -10.32 -12.95
CA ILE A 133 -11.36 -9.33 -12.34
C ILE A 133 -10.01 -9.32 -13.05
N ALA A 134 -9.50 -10.52 -13.38
CA ALA A 134 -8.20 -10.67 -14.03
C ALA A 134 -8.10 -9.90 -15.37
N GLY A 135 -9.24 -9.73 -16.06
CA GLY A 135 -9.31 -8.98 -17.32
C GLY A 135 -9.46 -7.46 -17.19
N HIS A 136 -9.58 -6.92 -15.96
CA HIS A 136 -9.83 -5.50 -15.75
C HIS A 136 -8.53 -4.68 -15.75
N PRO A 137 -8.40 -3.61 -16.58
CA PRO A 137 -7.15 -2.87 -16.73
C PRO A 137 -6.68 -2.16 -15.45
N GLU A 138 -7.60 -1.82 -14.55
CA GLU A 138 -7.27 -1.20 -13.26
C GLU A 138 -6.45 -2.16 -12.36
N LEU A 139 -6.60 -3.48 -12.51
CA LEU A 139 -5.90 -4.46 -11.68
C LEU A 139 -4.38 -4.38 -11.86
N ALA A 140 -3.91 -4.31 -13.11
CA ALA A 140 -2.48 -4.16 -13.44
C ALA A 140 -1.91 -2.84 -12.89
N GLN A 141 -2.71 -1.77 -12.94
CA GLN A 141 -2.32 -0.48 -12.37
C GLN A 141 -2.21 -0.54 -10.84
N LEU A 142 -3.17 -1.18 -10.17
CA LEU A 142 -3.17 -1.33 -8.71
C LEU A 142 -2.03 -2.22 -8.24
N CYS A 143 -1.76 -3.33 -8.93
CA CYS A 143 -0.60 -4.18 -8.68
C CYS A 143 0.71 -3.38 -8.79
N THR A 144 0.89 -2.62 -9.87
CA THR A 144 2.08 -1.76 -10.07
C THR A 144 2.23 -0.72 -8.96
N ARG A 145 1.13 -0.06 -8.56
CA ARG A 145 1.16 0.95 -7.51
C ARG A 145 1.50 0.33 -6.15
N LEU A 146 0.88 -0.79 -5.80
CA LEU A 146 1.13 -1.49 -4.54
C LEU A 146 2.59 -1.96 -4.47
N ARG A 147 3.12 -2.52 -5.57
CA ARG A 147 4.54 -2.88 -5.71
C ARG A 147 5.48 -1.71 -5.41
N ARG A 148 5.28 -0.58 -6.12
CA ARG A 148 6.10 0.63 -5.93
C ARG A 148 6.02 1.18 -4.51
N THR A 149 4.88 1.06 -3.84
CA THR A 149 4.73 1.47 -2.44
C THR A 149 5.51 0.53 -1.52
N THR A 150 5.39 -0.79 -1.70
CA THR A 150 6.13 -1.77 -0.91
C THR A 150 7.64 -1.63 -1.10
N GLU A 151 8.11 -1.42 -2.32
CA GLU A 151 9.53 -1.14 -2.62
C GLU A 151 10.03 0.10 -1.89
N ARG A 152 9.30 1.22 -1.98
CA ARG A 152 9.63 2.46 -1.25
C ARG A 152 9.64 2.27 0.27
N ARG A 153 8.70 1.48 0.81
CA ARG A 153 8.66 1.14 2.24
C ARG A 153 9.91 0.40 2.67
N ILE A 154 10.33 -0.63 1.93
CA ILE A 154 11.57 -1.38 2.19
C ILE A 154 12.79 -0.46 2.12
N ALA A 155 12.90 0.36 1.05
CA ALA A 155 14.02 1.26 0.87
C ALA A 155 14.14 2.29 2.01
N ARG A 156 13.03 2.91 2.42
CA ARG A 156 13.02 3.86 3.55
C ARG A 156 13.37 3.18 4.87
N ALA A 157 12.85 1.99 5.12
CA ALA A 157 13.15 1.26 6.36
C ALA A 157 14.62 0.85 6.43
N ARG A 158 15.20 0.37 5.32
CA ARG A 158 16.65 0.10 5.21
C ARG A 158 17.48 1.37 5.46
N LEU A 159 17.05 2.53 4.94
CA LEU A 159 17.72 3.80 5.19
C LEU A 159 17.70 4.19 6.67
N VAL A 160 16.58 4.00 7.38
CA VAL A 160 16.49 4.27 8.82
C VAL A 160 17.44 3.37 9.61
N VAL A 161 17.49 2.06 9.30
CA VAL A 161 18.42 1.13 9.94
C VAL A 161 19.88 1.52 9.66
N GLY A 162 20.21 1.89 8.42
CA GLY A 162 21.56 2.37 8.07
C GLY A 162 21.94 3.67 8.78
N GLN A 163 20.99 4.58 9.01
CA GLN A 163 21.22 5.80 9.79
C GLN A 163 21.46 5.51 11.28
N ALA A 164 20.75 4.52 11.84
CA ALA A 164 20.97 4.12 13.22
C ALA A 164 22.38 3.56 13.46
N GLU A 165 22.89 2.77 12.51
CA GLU A 165 24.26 2.26 12.52
C GLU A 165 25.30 3.38 12.50
N GLN A 166 25.10 4.42 11.68
CA GLN A 166 25.99 5.57 11.61
C GLN A 166 25.99 6.42 12.89
N LEU A 167 24.89 6.43 13.63
CA LEU A 167 24.77 7.14 14.91
C LEU A 167 25.43 6.39 16.08
N GLY A 168 25.89 5.15 15.87
CA GLY A 168 26.53 4.34 16.91
C GLY A 168 25.55 3.95 18.03
N GLU A 169 24.25 3.90 17.72
CA GLU A 169 23.24 3.51 18.70
C GLU A 169 23.50 2.05 19.12
N PRO A 170 23.53 1.74 20.43
CA PRO A 170 23.74 0.39 20.94
C PRO A 170 22.47 -0.44 20.71
N GLU A 171 22.23 -0.81 19.46
CA GLU A 171 21.11 -1.65 19.07
C GLU A 171 21.46 -3.12 19.24
N ASP A 172 20.48 -3.86 19.76
CA ASP A 172 20.48 -5.31 19.81
C ASP A 172 20.83 -5.89 18.42
N ALA A 173 21.94 -6.62 18.35
CA ALA A 173 22.42 -7.25 17.13
C ALA A 173 21.37 -8.22 16.55
N ASP A 174 20.60 -8.87 17.43
CA ASP A 174 19.56 -9.81 17.04
C ASP A 174 18.36 -9.10 16.40
N CYS A 175 17.98 -7.92 16.91
CA CYS A 175 16.96 -7.11 16.25
C CYS A 175 17.41 -6.71 14.83
N ARG A 176 18.63 -6.17 14.68
CA ARG A 176 19.12 -5.73 13.37
C ARG A 176 19.18 -6.87 12.36
N ALA A 177 19.62 -8.06 12.78
CA ALA A 177 19.62 -9.25 11.95
C ALA A 177 18.19 -9.62 11.51
N ARG A 178 17.22 -9.61 12.43
CA ARG A 178 15.79 -9.85 12.11
C ARG A 178 15.22 -8.83 11.13
N LEU A 179 15.52 -7.54 11.31
CA LEU A 179 15.05 -6.48 10.41
C LEU A 179 15.60 -6.67 9.00
N ARG A 180 16.91 -6.90 8.87
CA ARG A 180 17.56 -7.19 7.59
C ARG A 180 16.93 -8.40 6.90
N ALA A 181 16.80 -9.53 7.60
CA ALA A 181 16.17 -10.73 7.08
C ALA A 181 14.71 -10.48 6.63
N GLY A 182 13.94 -9.70 7.39
CA GLY A 182 12.60 -9.29 7.01
C GLY A 182 12.54 -8.47 5.72
N PHE A 183 13.46 -7.51 5.55
CA PHE A 183 13.54 -6.71 4.33
C PHE A 183 14.04 -7.51 3.12
N ASP A 184 14.96 -8.44 3.33
CA ASP A 184 15.46 -9.33 2.27
C ASP A 184 14.38 -10.29 1.81
N LYS A 185 13.62 -10.89 2.74
CA LYS A 185 12.40 -11.65 2.41
C LYS A 185 11.38 -10.80 1.65
N GLY A 186 11.16 -9.55 2.09
CA GLY A 186 10.28 -8.62 1.39
C GLY A 186 10.73 -8.32 -0.04
N THR A 187 12.05 -8.16 -0.26
CA THR A 187 12.62 -7.94 -1.60
C THR A 187 12.49 -9.19 -2.47
N ALA A 188 12.77 -10.37 -1.94
CA ALA A 188 12.60 -11.63 -2.65
C ALA A 188 11.13 -11.85 -3.08
N GLY A 189 10.17 -11.59 -2.19
CA GLY A 189 8.76 -11.71 -2.53
C GLY A 189 8.26 -10.65 -3.52
N LEU A 190 8.90 -9.47 -3.60
CA LEU A 190 8.63 -8.51 -4.68
C LEU A 190 9.10 -9.04 -6.05
N LEU A 191 10.23 -9.75 -6.10
CA LEU A 191 10.72 -10.38 -7.32
C LEU A 191 9.78 -11.50 -7.78
N GLU A 192 9.34 -12.35 -6.86
CA GLU A 192 8.34 -13.40 -7.14
C GLU A 192 7.03 -12.81 -7.67
N ALA A 193 6.55 -11.70 -7.09
CA ALA A 193 5.38 -11.00 -7.59
C ALA A 193 5.60 -10.41 -9.00
N ASP A 194 6.80 -9.91 -9.30
CA ASP A 194 7.15 -9.40 -10.63
C ASP A 194 7.17 -10.54 -11.68
N GLU A 195 7.65 -11.72 -11.32
CA GLU A 195 7.60 -12.91 -12.18
C GLU A 195 6.15 -13.34 -12.47
N LEU A 196 5.30 -13.38 -11.45
CA LEU A 196 3.86 -13.66 -11.61
C LEU A 196 3.17 -12.64 -12.53
N ALA A 197 3.46 -11.35 -12.33
CA ALA A 197 2.88 -10.29 -13.15
C ALA A 197 3.35 -10.38 -14.61
N ALA A 198 4.64 -10.68 -14.84
CA ALA A 198 5.20 -10.87 -16.17
C ALA A 198 4.60 -12.08 -16.92
N ALA A 199 4.24 -13.14 -16.18
CA ALA A 199 3.52 -14.30 -16.71
C ALA A 199 2.02 -14.03 -16.98
N GLY A 200 1.53 -12.82 -16.70
CA GLY A 200 0.11 -12.46 -16.87
C GLY A 200 -0.78 -12.78 -15.67
N HIS A 201 -0.22 -13.32 -14.58
CA HIS A 201 -0.94 -13.67 -13.35
C HIS A 201 -1.02 -12.48 -12.37
N VAL A 202 -1.61 -11.37 -12.82
CA VAL A 202 -1.65 -10.11 -12.06
C VAL A 202 -2.34 -10.24 -10.70
N LEU A 203 -3.41 -11.04 -10.61
CA LEU A 203 -4.12 -11.25 -9.34
C LEU A 203 -3.27 -12.05 -8.32
N ALA A 204 -2.50 -13.03 -8.79
CA ALA A 204 -1.55 -13.77 -7.97
C ALA A 204 -0.37 -12.88 -7.53
N ALA A 205 0.15 -12.03 -8.42
CA ALA A 205 1.15 -11.04 -8.07
C ALA A 205 0.67 -10.08 -6.98
N LEU A 206 -0.58 -9.60 -7.10
CA LEU A 206 -1.20 -8.74 -6.10
C LEU A 206 -1.34 -9.45 -4.74
N GLN A 207 -1.72 -10.73 -4.74
CA GLN A 207 -1.77 -11.57 -3.55
C GLN A 207 -0.39 -11.70 -2.89
N ALA A 208 0.63 -12.04 -3.67
CA ALA A 208 2.01 -12.16 -3.18
C ALA A 208 2.47 -10.86 -2.50
N ILE A 209 2.22 -9.70 -3.12
CA ILE A 209 2.58 -8.40 -2.55
C ILE A 209 1.79 -8.12 -1.26
N ALA A 210 0.48 -8.39 -1.23
CA ALA A 210 -0.37 -8.14 -0.07
C ALA A 210 -0.06 -9.04 1.13
N GLN A 211 0.59 -10.18 0.90
CA GLN A 211 1.04 -11.11 1.94
C GLN A 211 2.43 -10.76 2.50
N LEU A 212 3.16 -9.81 1.89
CA LEU A 212 4.48 -9.41 2.40
C LEU A 212 4.38 -8.76 3.78
N GLU A 213 4.99 -9.42 4.76
CA GLU A 213 5.08 -8.93 6.14
C GLU A 213 6.39 -8.15 6.32
N LEU A 214 6.28 -6.83 6.22
CA LEU A 214 7.40 -5.93 6.48
C LEU A 214 7.44 -5.56 7.96
N PRO A 215 8.61 -5.56 8.62
CA PRO A 215 8.77 -5.15 10.02
C PRO A 215 8.74 -3.62 10.15
N VAL A 216 7.68 -2.98 9.65
CA VAL A 216 7.49 -1.52 9.64
C VAL A 216 6.12 -1.23 10.24
N ALA A 217 6.10 -0.67 11.45
CA ALA A 217 4.88 -0.22 12.10
C ALA A 217 4.20 0.90 11.29
N GLU A 218 2.87 0.89 11.23
CA GLU A 218 2.08 1.93 10.54
C GLU A 218 2.14 3.29 11.27
N GLU A 219 2.36 3.26 12.58
CA GLU A 219 2.45 4.44 13.43
C GLU A 219 3.91 4.90 13.63
N GLY A 220 4.17 6.17 13.33
CA GLY A 220 5.50 6.76 13.45
C GLY A 220 6.37 6.57 12.19
N VAL A 221 7.61 7.04 12.25
CA VAL A 221 8.56 6.95 11.13
C VAL A 221 9.10 5.51 11.05
N PRO A 222 9.25 4.93 9.85
CA PRO A 222 8.92 5.49 8.54
C PRO A 222 7.47 5.26 8.08
N GLY A 223 6.72 4.33 8.71
CA GLY A 223 5.45 3.84 8.17
C GLY A 223 4.35 4.89 7.98
N GLN A 224 4.31 5.94 8.81
CA GLN A 224 3.33 7.02 8.70
C GLN A 224 3.35 7.73 7.33
N ALA A 225 4.51 7.75 6.66
CA ALA A 225 4.67 8.39 5.36
C ALA A 225 3.97 7.61 4.24
N ASP A 226 3.70 6.32 4.45
CA ASP A 226 3.09 5.43 3.45
C ASP A 226 1.60 5.19 3.71
N VAL A 227 1.11 5.52 4.91
CA VAL A 227 -0.31 5.37 5.31
C VAL A 227 -1.29 6.01 4.31
N PRO A 228 -1.09 7.25 3.80
CA PRO A 228 -2.03 7.84 2.85
C PRO A 228 -2.12 7.05 1.54
N GLU A 229 -0.98 6.56 1.04
CA GLU A 229 -0.90 5.83 -0.21
C GLU A 229 -1.45 4.41 -0.07
N LEU A 230 -1.09 3.69 1.00
CA LEU A 230 -1.68 2.38 1.32
C LEU A 230 -3.19 2.49 1.49
N ARG A 231 -3.68 3.51 2.20
CA ARG A 231 -5.12 3.77 2.35
C ARG A 231 -5.80 3.97 0.99
N ALA A 232 -5.21 4.77 0.11
CA ALA A 232 -5.76 5.02 -1.22
C ALA A 232 -5.78 3.74 -2.09
N GLN A 233 -4.74 2.90 -2.00
CA GLN A 233 -4.64 1.63 -2.71
C GLN A 233 -5.67 0.62 -2.20
N THR A 234 -5.81 0.46 -0.88
CA THR A 234 -6.84 -0.39 -0.27
C THR A 234 -8.25 0.08 -0.63
N ASN A 235 -8.49 1.40 -0.66
CA ASN A 235 -9.76 1.96 -1.10
C ASN A 235 -10.07 1.57 -2.56
N ALA A 236 -9.09 1.71 -3.45
CA ALA A 236 -9.26 1.39 -4.86
C ALA A 236 -9.51 -0.11 -5.08
N LEU A 237 -8.81 -0.98 -4.35
CA LEU A 237 -9.06 -2.43 -4.37
C LEU A 237 -10.46 -2.78 -3.86
N ALA A 238 -10.90 -2.16 -2.76
CA ALA A 238 -12.24 -2.40 -2.22
C ALA A 238 -13.33 -1.93 -3.20
N LYS A 239 -13.15 -0.77 -3.83
CA LYS A 239 -14.07 -0.27 -4.86
C LYS A 239 -14.10 -1.15 -6.10
N LEU A 240 -12.94 -1.63 -6.56
CA LEU A 240 -12.87 -2.57 -7.66
C LEU A 240 -13.67 -3.84 -7.34
N ALA A 241 -13.50 -4.41 -6.15
CA ALA A 241 -14.21 -5.60 -5.70
C ALA A 241 -15.74 -5.38 -5.59
N LEU A 242 -16.18 -4.21 -5.12
CA LEU A 242 -17.60 -3.86 -5.05
C LEU A 242 -18.22 -3.71 -6.44
N ARG A 243 -17.52 -3.05 -7.37
CA ARG A 243 -17.98 -2.88 -8.76
C ARG A 243 -18.01 -4.21 -9.51
N HIS A 244 -16.99 -5.05 -9.32
CA HIS A 244 -16.98 -6.39 -9.89
C HIS A 244 -18.15 -7.25 -9.38
N ARG A 245 -18.42 -7.20 -8.07
CA ARG A 245 -19.58 -7.88 -7.48
C ARG A 245 -20.89 -7.40 -8.11
N ALA A 246 -21.09 -6.10 -8.25
CA ALA A 246 -22.28 -5.55 -8.90
C ALA A 246 -22.41 -6.01 -10.36
N ALA A 247 -21.29 -6.10 -11.10
CA ALA A 247 -21.28 -6.63 -12.45
C ALA A 247 -21.66 -8.13 -12.51
N LEU A 248 -21.14 -8.94 -11.59
CA LEU A 248 -21.51 -10.35 -11.47
C LEU A 248 -23.00 -10.52 -11.13
N ASP A 249 -23.52 -9.73 -10.18
CA ASP A 249 -24.94 -9.76 -9.81
C ASP A 249 -25.85 -9.38 -10.99
N ALA A 250 -25.47 -8.36 -11.77
CA ALA A 250 -26.18 -7.97 -12.98
C ALA A 250 -26.15 -9.07 -14.06
N HIS A 251 -24.99 -9.70 -14.28
CA HIS A 251 -24.86 -10.82 -15.21
C HIS A 251 -25.80 -11.97 -14.85
N ARG A 252 -25.84 -12.35 -13.56
CA ARG A 252 -26.71 -13.42 -13.06
C ARG A 252 -28.19 -13.11 -13.24
N GLN A 253 -28.61 -11.87 -13.06
CA GLN A 253 -29.99 -11.45 -13.31
C GLN A 253 -30.37 -11.59 -14.78
N VAL A 254 -29.48 -11.25 -15.71
CA VAL A 254 -29.72 -11.40 -17.16
C VAL A 254 -29.85 -12.88 -17.55
N VAL A 255 -29.00 -13.75 -17.02
CA VAL A 255 -29.06 -15.21 -17.29
C VAL A 255 -30.37 -15.83 -16.78
N MET A 256 -30.93 -15.35 -15.67
CA MET A 256 -32.21 -15.85 -15.15
C MET A 256 -33.44 -15.41 -15.97
N VAL A 257 -33.34 -14.35 -16.76
CA VAL A 257 -34.48 -13.77 -17.53
C VAL A 257 -34.55 -14.33 -18.96
N LEU A 258 -33.44 -14.82 -19.51
CA LEU A 258 -33.42 -15.46 -20.81
C LEU A 258 -33.84 -16.93 -20.66
N PRO A 259 -34.95 -17.40 -21.28
CA PRO A 259 -35.27 -18.82 -21.31
C PRO A 259 -34.10 -19.56 -21.98
N PRO A 260 -33.75 -20.78 -21.54
CA PRO A 260 -32.78 -21.59 -22.25
C PRO A 260 -33.31 -21.74 -23.68
N GLU A 261 -32.62 -21.17 -24.66
CA GLU A 261 -32.94 -21.46 -26.04
C GLU A 261 -32.78 -22.96 -26.22
N VAL A 262 -33.92 -23.59 -26.52
CA VAL A 262 -34.03 -24.97 -26.94
C VAL A 262 -33.30 -25.11 -28.28
N GLY A 263 -31.99 -25.35 -28.25
CA GLY A 263 -31.23 -25.90 -29.39
C GLY A 263 -30.95 -27.37 -29.09
N ARG A 264 -31.65 -28.35 -29.69
CA ARG A 264 -31.52 -28.84 -31.08
C ARG A 264 -30.10 -29.21 -31.47
#